data_AF-A0A838F0B1-F1
#
_entry.id   AF-A0A838F0B1-F1
#
_cell.length_a   1.000
_cell.length_b   1.000
_cell.length_c   1.000
_cell.angle_alpha   90.00
_cell.angle_beta   90.00
_cell.angle_gamma   90.00
#
_symmetry.space_group_name_H-M   'P 1'
#
loop_
_entity.id
_entity.type
_entity.pdbx_description
1 polymer ?
#
loop_
_entity_poly.entity_id
_entity_poly.type
_entity_poly.pdbx_seq_one_letter_code
_entity_poly.pdbx_strand_id
1 'polypeptide(L)'
;MLSRTYPFLILLLFTSCALFKSQNIQDKKVEELVSYLQGIGEGKGRLGINQQQYLFSFDAVLKDNSDWILAANIPLHGEEVLMLKDLKQEEAPVVEGDGLELRIEQGISEYLKSKKQSPEMARTFLLELRRIMRLVLHKKLGLEVACSQTECRIGDAIYRVEASNKQLSLKKSLSEEYEIEFAAMNLTDSIFQRSNVFLHSKNKKSPTPILLSLELFWK
;
A
#
# COMPACT_ATOMS: atom_id res chain seq x y z
N MET A 1 -1.54 -40.26 -57.51
CA MET A 1 -0.99 -38.89 -57.57
C MET A 1 -0.97 -38.32 -56.17
N LEU A 2 0.23 -38.15 -55.62
CA LEU A 2 0.51 -37.49 -54.34
C LEU A 2 0.39 -35.97 -54.47
N SER A 3 0.07 -35.28 -53.35
CA SER A 3 0.39 -33.88 -52.98
C SER A 3 -0.83 -33.20 -52.35
N ARG A 4 -0.82 -32.38 -51.30
CA ARG A 4 0.15 -31.98 -50.26
C ARG A 4 -0.70 -31.28 -49.18
N THR A 5 -0.60 -31.77 -47.94
CA THR A 5 -0.47 -31.01 -46.68
C THR A 5 -0.72 -29.49 -46.72
N TYR A 6 -1.73 -29.01 -45.98
CA TYR A 6 -1.75 -27.65 -45.39
C TYR A 6 -1.90 -27.71 -43.86
N PRO A 7 -0.81 -27.90 -43.08
CA PRO A 7 -0.79 -27.64 -41.66
C PRO A 7 0.08 -26.41 -41.41
N PHE A 8 -0.35 -25.22 -41.85
CA PHE A 8 0.46 -24.00 -41.64
C PHE A 8 -0.32 -22.80 -41.08
N LEU A 9 -1.66 -22.89 -40.94
CA LEU A 9 -2.46 -21.75 -40.50
C LEU A 9 -2.73 -21.71 -38.98
N ILE A 10 -2.40 -22.76 -38.22
CA ILE A 10 -2.67 -22.84 -36.77
C ILE A 10 -1.50 -22.29 -35.91
N LEU A 11 -0.31 -22.08 -36.49
CA LEU A 11 0.87 -21.66 -35.73
C LEU A 11 0.94 -20.15 -35.38
N LEU A 12 0.04 -19.32 -35.93
CA LEU A 12 0.09 -17.86 -35.74
C LEU A 12 -0.78 -17.34 -34.57
N LEU A 13 -1.52 -18.20 -33.88
CA LEU A 13 -2.36 -17.81 -32.74
C LEU A 13 -1.66 -17.97 -31.36
N PHE A 14 -0.40 -18.38 -31.32
CA PHE A 14 0.33 -18.65 -30.07
C PHE A 14 1.46 -17.66 -29.73
N THR A 15 1.70 -16.60 -30.52
CA THR A 15 2.85 -15.70 -30.28
C THR A 15 2.52 -14.33 -29.66
N SER A 16 1.25 -14.00 -29.41
CA SER A 16 0.88 -12.67 -28.87
C SER A 16 0.91 -12.54 -27.34
N CYS A 17 1.45 -13.53 -26.61
CA CYS A 17 1.49 -13.54 -25.14
C CYS A 17 2.92 -13.42 -24.58
N ALA A 18 3.80 -12.54 -25.07
CA ALA A 18 5.08 -12.32 -24.38
C ALA A 18 5.83 -11.07 -24.85
N LEU A 19 5.44 -9.88 -24.42
CA LEU A 19 6.44 -8.83 -24.10
C LEU A 19 5.88 -7.71 -23.22
N PHE A 20 5.33 -8.04 -22.05
CA PHE A 20 5.24 -7.02 -21.00
C PHE A 20 6.66 -6.70 -20.54
N LYS A 21 7.25 -5.65 -21.10
CA LYS A 21 8.59 -5.19 -20.76
C LYS A 21 8.51 -4.58 -19.35
N SER A 22 8.84 -5.37 -18.32
CA SER A 22 8.90 -4.85 -16.96
C SER A 22 9.93 -3.73 -16.90
N GLN A 23 9.51 -2.53 -16.53
CA GLN A 23 10.41 -1.39 -16.36
C GLN A 23 11.38 -1.68 -15.21
N ASN A 24 12.67 -1.39 -15.41
CA ASN A 24 13.63 -1.47 -14.32
C ASN A 24 13.49 -0.21 -13.44
N ILE A 25 13.05 -0.40 -12.21
CA ILE A 25 12.83 0.68 -11.23
C ILE A 25 14.14 1.39 -10.90
N GLN A 26 15.27 0.67 -10.88
CA GLN A 26 16.57 1.23 -10.45
C GLN A 26 17.10 2.33 -11.39
N ASP A 27 16.62 2.38 -12.63
CA ASP A 27 17.05 3.35 -13.63
C ASP A 27 16.26 4.68 -13.52
N LYS A 28 15.21 4.73 -12.70
CA LYS A 28 14.33 5.89 -12.52
C LYS A 28 14.69 6.67 -11.26
N LYS A 29 14.48 7.99 -11.28
CA LYS A 29 14.64 8.81 -10.07
C LYS A 29 13.55 8.45 -9.05
N VAL A 30 13.89 8.43 -7.77
CA VAL A 30 12.90 8.16 -6.69
C VAL A 30 11.70 9.09 -6.75
N GLU A 31 11.91 10.39 -7.02
CA GLU A 31 10.83 11.36 -7.16
C GLU A 31 9.83 10.98 -8.27
N GLU A 32 10.35 10.48 -9.40
CA GLU A 32 9.52 9.96 -10.50
C GLU A 32 8.75 8.72 -10.03
N LEU A 33 9.41 7.77 -9.36
CA LEU A 33 8.79 6.54 -8.86
C LEU A 33 7.68 6.82 -7.84
N VAL A 34 7.90 7.77 -6.93
CA VAL A 34 6.89 8.20 -5.95
C VAL A 34 5.64 8.75 -6.64
N SER A 35 5.81 9.37 -7.82
CA SER A 35 4.67 9.84 -8.59
C SER A 35 3.86 8.76 -9.31
N TYR A 36 4.38 7.53 -9.39
CA TYR A 36 3.68 6.36 -9.91
C TYR A 36 2.94 5.56 -8.82
N LEU A 37 3.03 5.99 -7.56
CA LEU A 37 2.31 5.37 -6.47
C LEU A 37 0.81 5.64 -6.61
N GLN A 38 0.03 4.57 -6.57
CA GLN A 38 -1.42 4.66 -6.66
C GLN A 38 -2.03 4.76 -5.26
N GLY A 39 -2.91 5.74 -5.09
CA GLY A 39 -3.72 5.90 -3.88
C GLY A 39 -5.20 6.10 -4.18
N ILE A 40 -5.62 6.08 -5.45
CA ILE A 40 -7.02 6.24 -5.88
C ILE A 40 -7.27 5.21 -6.98
N GLY A 41 -8.44 4.60 -6.96
CA GLY A 41 -8.86 3.58 -7.91
C GLY A 41 -9.54 2.41 -7.22
N GLU A 42 -9.86 1.39 -8.00
CA GLU A 42 -10.55 0.20 -7.53
C GLU A 42 -9.68 -1.05 -7.64
N GLY A 43 -10.06 -2.10 -6.92
CA GLY A 43 -9.26 -3.30 -6.91
C GLY A 43 -9.74 -4.42 -6.00
N LYS A 44 -8.80 -5.32 -5.73
CA LYS A 44 -8.93 -6.37 -4.71
C LYS A 44 -7.95 -6.08 -3.60
N GLY A 45 -8.34 -6.34 -2.36
CA GLY A 45 -7.49 -6.12 -1.21
C GLY A 45 -7.40 -7.35 -0.33
N ARG A 46 -6.32 -7.40 0.46
CA ARG A 46 -6.12 -8.37 1.52
C ARG A 46 -5.70 -7.63 2.78
N LEU A 47 -6.44 -7.86 3.87
CA LEU A 47 -6.10 -7.36 5.19
C LEU A 47 -5.69 -8.55 6.05
N GLY A 48 -4.42 -8.60 6.40
CA GLY A 48 -3.87 -9.51 7.38
C GLY A 48 -3.76 -8.79 8.72
N ILE A 49 -4.44 -9.28 9.75
CA ILE A 49 -4.26 -8.84 11.13
C ILE A 49 -4.01 -10.10 11.95
N ASN A 50 -2.83 -10.20 12.57
CA ASN A 50 -2.40 -11.42 13.25
C ASN A 50 -2.44 -12.65 12.30
N GLN A 51 -3.19 -13.71 12.63
CA GLN A 51 -3.35 -14.92 11.82
C GLN A 51 -4.60 -14.89 10.93
N GLN A 52 -5.40 -13.83 11.02
CA GLN A 52 -6.62 -13.68 10.24
C GLN A 52 -6.31 -12.94 8.94
N GLN A 53 -6.90 -13.43 7.85
CA GLN A 53 -6.81 -12.81 6.53
C GLN A 53 -8.21 -12.55 6.01
N TYR A 54 -8.46 -11.30 5.64
CA TYR A 54 -9.70 -10.85 5.03
C TYR A 54 -9.41 -10.49 3.58
N LEU A 55 -10.19 -11.07 2.66
CA LEU A 55 -10.16 -10.70 1.25
C LEU A 55 -11.35 -9.78 0.97
N PHE A 56 -11.13 -8.72 0.20
CA PHE A 56 -12.19 -7.76 -0.10
C PHE A 56 -12.03 -7.17 -1.50
N SER A 57 -13.11 -6.57 -2.00
CA SER A 57 -13.03 -5.64 -3.12
C SER A 57 -13.00 -4.23 -2.57
N PHE A 58 -12.34 -3.29 -3.22
CA PHE A 58 -12.31 -1.93 -2.74
C PHE A 58 -12.48 -0.89 -3.84
N ASP A 59 -12.93 0.29 -3.43
CA ASP A 59 -12.85 1.54 -4.16
C ASP A 59 -12.20 2.59 -3.25
N ALA A 60 -11.17 3.27 -3.76
CA ALA A 60 -10.41 4.28 -3.07
C ALA A 60 -10.55 5.62 -3.79
N VAL A 61 -11.07 6.63 -3.10
CA VAL A 61 -11.33 7.96 -3.67
C VAL A 61 -10.78 9.07 -2.79
N LEU A 62 -10.54 10.23 -3.41
CA LEU A 62 -10.25 11.47 -2.69
C LEU A 62 -11.50 12.37 -2.78
N LYS A 63 -12.29 12.40 -1.71
CA LYS A 63 -13.48 13.22 -1.59
C LYS A 63 -13.10 14.64 -1.15
N ASP A 64 -13.82 15.64 -1.68
CA ASP A 64 -13.64 17.06 -1.34
C ASP A 64 -12.18 17.56 -1.45
N ASN A 65 -11.37 16.89 -2.28
CA ASN A 65 -9.93 17.14 -2.50
C ASN A 65 -9.05 17.03 -1.25
N SER A 66 -9.49 16.36 -0.18
CA SER A 66 -8.70 16.20 1.04
C SER A 66 -8.97 14.89 1.78
N ASP A 67 -10.16 14.32 1.66
CA ASP A 67 -10.58 13.17 2.45
C ASP A 67 -10.35 11.91 1.65
N TRP A 68 -9.38 11.10 2.07
CA TRP A 68 -9.16 9.81 1.42
C TRP A 68 -10.07 8.76 2.03
N ILE A 69 -10.84 8.09 1.18
CA ILE A 69 -11.83 7.11 1.56
C ILE A 69 -11.51 5.81 0.85
N LEU A 70 -11.39 4.72 1.60
CA LEU A 70 -11.33 3.36 1.09
C LEU A 70 -12.59 2.62 1.54
N ALA A 71 -13.51 2.40 0.60
CA ALA A 71 -14.67 1.55 0.79
C ALA A 71 -14.27 0.10 0.49
N ALA A 72 -14.31 -0.77 1.50
CA ALA A 72 -13.96 -2.18 1.42
C ALA A 72 -15.23 -3.03 1.54
N ASN A 73 -15.52 -3.83 0.52
CA ASN A 73 -16.59 -4.82 0.54
C ASN A 73 -16.02 -6.19 0.93
N ILE A 74 -16.25 -6.58 2.19
CA ILE A 74 -15.76 -7.80 2.80
C ILE A 74 -16.88 -8.86 2.75
N PRO A 75 -16.66 -10.03 2.11
CA PRO A 75 -17.66 -11.10 2.08
C PRO A 75 -18.17 -11.45 3.49
N LEU A 76 -19.49 -11.56 3.64
CA LEU A 76 -20.20 -11.89 4.90
C LEU A 76 -20.17 -10.80 5.99
N HIS A 77 -19.28 -9.82 5.92
CA HIS A 77 -19.19 -8.70 6.87
C HIS A 77 -19.84 -7.41 6.32
N GLY A 78 -20.01 -7.32 5.00
CA GLY A 78 -20.64 -6.17 4.33
C GLY A 78 -19.63 -5.11 3.91
N GLU A 79 -20.12 -3.89 3.70
CA GLU A 79 -19.31 -2.75 3.34
C GLU A 79 -18.75 -2.06 4.58
N GLU A 80 -17.44 -1.83 4.56
CA GLU A 80 -16.73 -1.10 5.58
C GLU A 80 -15.99 0.08 4.96
N VAL A 81 -15.79 1.15 5.73
CA VAL A 81 -15.11 2.35 5.26
C VAL A 81 -13.93 2.66 6.17
N LEU A 82 -12.76 2.88 5.56
CA LEU A 82 -11.62 3.55 6.17
C LEU A 82 -11.54 4.96 5.61
N MET A 83 -11.56 5.97 6.48
CA MET A 83 -11.58 7.38 6.07
C MET A 83 -10.47 8.15 6.78
N LEU A 84 -9.55 8.69 6.00
CA LEU A 84 -8.49 9.58 6.49
C LEU A 84 -8.88 11.02 6.13
N LYS A 85 -9.49 11.72 7.09
CA LYS A 85 -10.07 13.07 6.90
C LYS A 85 -9.02 14.17 6.78
N ASP A 86 -9.21 15.10 5.86
CA ASP A 86 -8.37 16.29 5.70
C ASP A 86 -6.87 16.00 5.58
N LEU A 87 -6.44 15.22 4.59
CA LEU A 87 -5.03 14.91 4.34
C LEU A 87 -4.15 16.13 4.04
N LYS A 88 -4.71 17.33 3.88
CA LYS A 88 -3.91 18.54 3.73
C LYS A 88 -3.27 18.94 5.07
N GLN A 89 -4.00 18.74 6.17
CA GLN A 89 -3.48 18.97 7.51
C GLN A 89 -2.53 17.87 7.97
N GLU A 90 -1.48 18.27 8.68
CA GLU A 90 -0.49 17.34 9.22
C GLU A 90 -1.01 16.57 10.41
N GLU A 91 -1.72 17.26 11.28
CA GLU A 91 -2.41 16.64 12.40
C GLU A 91 -3.64 15.89 11.91
N ALA A 92 -3.90 14.74 12.54
CA ALA A 92 -5.14 14.03 12.30
C ALA A 92 -6.26 14.76 13.06
N PRO A 93 -7.39 15.08 12.42
CA PRO A 93 -8.57 15.49 13.16
C PRO A 93 -8.96 14.37 14.14
N VAL A 94 -9.56 14.73 15.27
CA VAL A 94 -10.07 13.74 16.22
C VAL A 94 -11.13 12.90 15.50
N VAL A 95 -10.81 11.63 15.27
CA VAL A 95 -11.76 10.68 14.69
C VAL A 95 -12.61 10.13 15.82
N GLU A 96 -13.79 10.71 16.00
CA GLU A 96 -14.90 10.06 16.70
C GLU A 96 -15.64 9.22 15.66
N GLY A 97 -15.50 7.89 15.71
CA GLY A 97 -16.16 7.04 14.71
C GLY A 97 -16.13 5.54 15.00
N ASP A 98 -17.14 4.87 14.49
CA ASP A 98 -17.25 3.44 14.23
C ASP A 98 -16.70 3.12 12.82
N GLY A 99 -16.16 1.92 12.58
CA GLY A 99 -15.72 1.52 11.23
C GLY A 99 -14.44 0.68 11.15
N LEU A 100 -13.88 0.61 9.94
CA LEU A 100 -12.71 -0.22 9.64
C LEU A 100 -11.45 0.31 10.34
N GLU A 101 -11.31 1.63 10.47
CA GLU A 101 -10.21 2.26 11.20
C GLU A 101 -10.15 1.79 12.66
N LEU A 102 -11.28 1.86 13.37
CA LEU A 102 -11.38 1.42 14.76
C LEU A 102 -11.14 -0.10 14.88
N ARG A 103 -11.64 -0.91 13.95
CA ARG A 103 -11.36 -2.37 13.94
C ARG A 103 -9.88 -2.67 13.72
N ILE A 104 -9.21 -1.92 12.85
CA ILE A 104 -7.76 -2.02 12.67
C ILE A 104 -7.04 -1.64 13.97
N GLU A 105 -7.41 -0.51 14.57
CA GLU A 105 -6.82 -0.05 15.84
C GLU A 105 -7.00 -1.08 16.96
N GLN A 106 -8.22 -1.59 17.12
CA GLN A 106 -8.55 -2.61 18.12
C GLN A 106 -7.80 -3.91 17.85
N GLY A 107 -7.79 -4.41 16.60
CA GLY A 107 -7.10 -5.64 16.23
C GLY A 107 -5.59 -5.58 16.48
N ILE A 108 -4.94 -4.45 16.17
CA ILE A 108 -3.52 -4.22 16.50
C ILE A 108 -3.36 -4.15 18.03
N SER A 109 -4.20 -3.38 18.72
CA SER A 109 -4.10 -3.17 20.18
C SER A 109 -4.27 -4.47 20.97
N GLU A 110 -5.25 -5.30 20.62
CA GLU A 110 -5.48 -6.60 21.24
C GLU A 110 -4.31 -7.55 21.04
N TYR A 111 -3.77 -7.59 19.82
CA TYR A 111 -2.57 -8.35 19.52
C TYR A 111 -1.39 -7.90 20.39
N LEU A 112 -1.11 -6.60 20.45
CA LEU A 112 -0.01 -6.04 21.25
C LEU A 112 -0.18 -6.31 22.75
N LYS A 113 -1.40 -6.15 23.28
CA LYS A 113 -1.73 -6.51 24.67
C LYS A 113 -1.46 -7.99 24.94
N SER A 114 -1.83 -8.89 24.02
CA SER A 114 -1.55 -10.34 24.16
C SER A 114 -0.06 -10.67 24.24
N LYS A 115 0.80 -9.79 23.69
CA LYS A 115 2.27 -9.88 23.73
C LYS A 115 2.91 -9.07 24.84
N LYS A 116 2.12 -8.44 25.73
CA LYS A 116 2.57 -7.51 26.78
C LYS A 116 3.34 -6.30 26.24
N GLN A 117 2.96 -5.83 25.05
CA GLN A 117 3.53 -4.66 24.39
C GLN A 117 2.56 -3.47 24.45
N SER A 118 3.07 -2.24 24.25
CA SER A 118 2.26 -1.01 24.37
C SER A 118 1.17 -0.95 23.28
N PRO A 119 -0.11 -0.81 23.64
CA PRO A 119 -1.20 -0.71 22.68
C PRO A 119 -1.22 0.62 21.90
N GLU A 120 -0.52 1.66 22.39
CA GLU A 120 -0.48 2.99 21.75
C GLU A 120 0.08 2.94 20.32
N MET A 121 0.83 1.89 19.98
CA MET A 121 1.38 1.67 18.65
C MET A 121 0.30 1.55 17.56
N ALA A 122 -0.91 1.09 17.91
CA ALA A 122 -2.02 1.00 16.97
C ALA A 122 -2.42 2.38 16.43
N ARG A 123 -2.51 3.37 17.31
CA ARG A 123 -2.77 4.76 16.94
C ARG A 123 -1.61 5.36 16.15
N THR A 124 -0.37 5.10 16.56
CA THR A 124 0.83 5.53 15.81
C THR A 124 0.83 4.97 14.39
N PHE A 125 0.43 3.71 14.21
CA PHE A 125 0.30 3.10 12.89
C PHE A 125 -0.70 3.84 11.99
N LEU A 126 -1.91 4.15 12.50
CA LEU A 126 -2.92 4.89 11.72
C LEU A 126 -2.47 6.30 11.35
N LEU A 127 -1.80 7.00 12.27
CA LEU A 127 -1.20 8.31 12.00
C LEU A 127 -0.12 8.23 10.91
N GLU A 128 0.67 7.17 10.89
CA GLU A 128 1.69 6.99 9.86
C GLU A 128 1.12 6.49 8.53
N LEU A 129 0.06 5.68 8.54
CA LEU A 129 -0.71 5.37 7.33
C LEU A 129 -1.26 6.64 6.69
N ARG A 130 -1.81 7.56 7.50
CA ARG A 130 -2.23 8.88 7.06
C ARG A 130 -1.08 9.64 6.40
N ARG A 131 0.08 9.75 7.05
CA ARG A 131 1.26 10.45 6.51
C ARG A 131 1.76 9.82 5.19
N ILE A 132 1.74 8.49 5.09
CA ILE A 132 2.03 7.76 3.84
C ILE A 132 1.03 8.15 2.75
N MET A 133 -0.27 8.19 3.05
CA MET A 133 -1.28 8.58 2.06
C MET A 133 -1.13 10.05 1.63
N ARG A 134 -0.71 10.96 2.53
CA ARG A 134 -0.32 12.32 2.15
C ARG A 134 0.84 12.32 1.14
N LEU A 135 1.85 11.49 1.37
CA LEU A 135 3.00 11.33 0.46
C LEU A 135 2.56 10.77 -0.90
N VAL A 136 1.79 9.69 -0.91
CA VAL A 136 1.29 9.04 -2.14
C VAL A 136 0.44 10.02 -2.95
N LEU A 137 -0.41 10.82 -2.30
CA LEU A 137 -1.36 11.73 -2.94
C LEU A 137 -0.86 13.16 -3.06
N HIS A 138 0.42 13.45 -2.77
CA HIS A 138 0.94 14.81 -2.64
C HIS A 138 0.61 15.72 -3.83
N LYS A 139 0.78 15.24 -5.08
CA LYS A 139 0.46 16.01 -6.29
C LYS A 139 -1.02 16.41 -6.36
N LYS A 140 -1.92 15.49 -5.99
CA LYS A 140 -3.38 15.74 -5.98
C LYS A 140 -3.79 16.67 -4.83
N LEU A 141 -3.07 16.59 -3.71
CA LEU A 141 -3.29 17.41 -2.52
C LEU A 141 -2.64 18.81 -2.62
N GLY A 142 -1.75 19.03 -3.60
CA GLY A 142 -0.96 20.26 -3.71
C GLY A 142 0.10 20.39 -2.62
N LEU A 143 0.61 19.25 -2.12
CA LEU A 143 1.62 19.22 -1.06
C LEU A 143 3.03 19.09 -1.66
N GLU A 144 3.97 19.79 -1.05
CA GLU A 144 5.39 19.69 -1.41
C GLU A 144 5.99 18.40 -0.82
N VAL A 145 6.72 17.67 -1.66
CA VAL A 145 7.48 16.49 -1.28
C VAL A 145 8.89 16.64 -1.79
N ALA A 146 9.87 16.40 -0.94
CA ALA A 146 11.27 16.39 -1.31
C ALA A 146 11.80 14.96 -1.25
N CYS A 147 12.23 14.41 -2.38
CA CYS A 147 12.81 13.07 -2.46
C CYS A 147 14.27 13.13 -2.94
N SER A 148 15.13 12.40 -2.22
CA SER A 148 16.47 12.01 -2.65
C SER A 148 16.47 10.53 -3.05
N GLN A 149 17.63 9.97 -3.37
CA GLN A 149 17.75 8.54 -3.70
C GLN A 149 17.49 7.61 -2.50
N THR A 150 17.67 8.11 -1.27
CA THR A 150 17.59 7.28 -0.06
C THR A 150 16.49 7.72 0.89
N GLU A 151 15.85 8.87 0.64
CA GLU A 151 14.87 9.45 1.56
C GLU A 151 13.79 10.25 0.82
N CYS A 152 12.56 10.21 1.33
CA CYS A 152 11.50 11.14 0.95
C CYS A 152 10.93 11.84 2.19
N ARG A 153 10.65 13.13 2.06
CA ARG A 153 10.14 13.98 3.14
C ARG A 153 8.81 14.62 2.73
N ILE A 154 7.86 14.62 3.66
CA ILE A 154 6.61 15.36 3.61
C ILE A 154 6.31 15.96 4.98
N GLY A 155 6.25 17.29 5.09
CA GLY A 155 6.18 17.95 6.40
C GLY A 155 7.34 17.53 7.32
N ASP A 156 7.01 17.10 8.54
CA ASP A 156 7.96 16.56 9.52
C ASP A 156 8.38 15.10 9.25
N ALA A 157 7.67 14.40 8.38
CA ALA A 157 7.81 12.97 8.21
C ALA A 157 8.92 12.64 7.20
N ILE A 158 9.87 11.81 7.63
CA ILE A 158 10.97 11.30 6.80
C ILE A 158 10.81 9.79 6.64
N TYR A 159 10.84 9.34 5.39
CA TYR A 159 10.80 7.93 5.01
C TYR A 159 12.11 7.55 4.33
N ARG A 160 12.73 6.46 4.78
CA ARG A 160 13.86 5.84 4.10
C ARG A 160 13.36 5.12 2.86
N VAL A 161 14.03 5.36 1.74
CA VAL A 161 13.68 4.81 0.44
C VAL A 161 14.61 3.65 0.11
N GLU A 162 14.02 2.53 -0.30
CA GLU A 162 14.75 1.41 -0.87
C GLU A 162 14.11 1.04 -2.22
N ALA A 163 14.87 1.24 -3.30
CA ALA A 163 14.48 0.83 -4.65
C ALA A 163 15.22 -0.44 -5.07
N SER A 164 14.47 -1.46 -5.45
CA SER A 164 14.96 -2.70 -6.07
C SER A 164 14.34 -2.87 -7.45
N ASN A 165 14.82 -3.83 -8.24
CA ASN A 165 14.33 -4.07 -9.61
C ASN A 165 12.80 -4.22 -9.73
N LYS A 166 12.10 -4.64 -8.66
CA LYS A 166 10.67 -4.96 -8.69
C LYS A 166 9.82 -4.21 -7.66
N GLN A 167 10.45 -3.45 -6.77
CA GLN A 167 9.79 -2.84 -5.63
C GLN A 167 10.42 -1.51 -5.25
N LEU A 168 9.57 -0.51 -5.00
CA LEU A 168 9.90 0.69 -4.23
C LEU A 168 9.38 0.52 -2.81
N SER A 169 10.21 0.78 -1.82
CA SER A 169 9.83 0.69 -0.39
C SER A 169 10.08 2.02 0.31
N LEU A 170 9.11 2.47 1.10
CA LEU A 170 9.19 3.64 1.98
C LEU A 170 9.07 3.15 3.41
N LYS A 171 10.13 3.32 4.21
CA LYS A 171 10.25 2.74 5.55
C LYS A 171 10.42 3.82 6.60
N LYS A 172 9.73 3.69 7.73
CA LYS A 172 9.90 4.57 8.89
C LYS A 172 9.85 3.80 10.19
N SER A 173 10.83 4.04 11.04
CA SER A 173 10.86 3.49 12.40
C SER A 173 9.79 4.16 13.25
N LEU A 174 8.92 3.35 13.86
CA LEU A 174 7.90 3.84 14.81
C LEU A 174 8.41 3.81 16.25
N SER A 175 9.25 2.81 16.55
CA SER A 175 9.97 2.67 17.83
C SER A 175 11.24 1.85 17.62
N GLU A 176 11.92 1.47 18.69
CA GLU A 176 13.03 0.50 18.64
C GLU A 176 12.57 -0.89 18.17
N GLU A 177 11.31 -1.25 18.41
CA GLU A 177 10.76 -2.57 18.12
C GLU A 177 9.99 -2.62 16.80
N TYR A 178 9.48 -1.51 16.30
CA TYR A 178 8.57 -1.51 15.15
C TYR A 178 8.98 -0.57 14.02
N GLU A 179 8.65 -0.99 12.80
CA GLU A 179 8.80 -0.25 11.56
C GLU A 179 7.51 -0.34 10.74
N ILE A 180 7.12 0.75 10.09
CA ILE A 180 6.10 0.74 9.04
C ILE A 180 6.80 0.74 7.67
N GLU A 181 6.28 -0.05 6.75
CA GLU A 181 6.73 -0.11 5.35
C GLU A 181 5.55 0.08 4.41
N PHE A 182 5.67 1.04 3.49
CA PHE A 182 4.85 1.09 2.28
C PHE A 182 5.67 0.54 1.11
N ALA A 183 5.22 -0.56 0.52
CA ALA A 183 5.89 -1.23 -0.59
C ALA A 183 5.02 -1.22 -1.84
N ALA A 184 5.53 -0.65 -2.92
CA ALA A 184 4.89 -0.62 -4.23
C ALA A 184 5.62 -1.56 -5.20
N MET A 185 4.87 -2.42 -5.89
CA MET A 185 5.39 -3.50 -6.73
C MET A 185 4.70 -3.53 -8.09
N ASN A 186 5.35 -4.22 -9.05
CA ASN A 186 4.82 -4.40 -10.41
C ASN A 186 4.57 -3.07 -11.11
N LEU A 187 5.64 -2.29 -11.30
CA LEU A 187 5.60 -1.06 -12.09
C LEU A 187 5.27 -1.38 -13.56
N THR A 188 4.17 -0.80 -14.04
CA THR A 188 3.79 -0.75 -15.46
C THR A 188 4.40 0.49 -16.11
N ASP A 189 3.85 0.97 -17.23
CA ASP A 189 4.37 2.18 -17.88
C ASP A 189 4.23 3.45 -17.02
N SER A 190 3.25 3.49 -16.10
CA SER A 190 2.98 4.70 -15.29
C SER A 190 2.43 4.45 -13.88
N ILE A 191 2.13 3.21 -13.49
CA ILE A 191 1.56 2.90 -12.17
C ILE A 191 2.14 1.60 -11.58
N PHE A 192 2.25 1.57 -10.26
CA PHE A 192 2.46 0.32 -9.53
C PHE A 192 1.12 -0.40 -9.32
N GLN A 193 0.97 -1.60 -9.88
CA GLN A 193 -0.28 -2.38 -9.77
C GLN A 193 -0.54 -2.96 -8.37
N ARG A 194 0.45 -2.95 -7.49
CA ARG A 194 0.31 -3.47 -6.13
C ARG A 194 0.94 -2.52 -5.13
N SER A 195 0.19 -2.22 -4.06
CA SER A 195 0.67 -1.46 -2.91
C SER A 195 0.43 -2.27 -1.64
N ASN A 196 1.40 -2.25 -0.73
CA ASN A 196 1.28 -2.89 0.57
C ASN A 196 1.66 -1.91 1.65
N VAL A 197 0.90 -1.88 2.75
CA VAL A 197 1.28 -1.25 4.01
C VAL A 197 1.48 -2.36 5.02
N PHE A 198 2.66 -2.39 5.62
CA PHE A 198 3.00 -3.37 6.64
C PHE A 198 3.37 -2.69 7.96
N LEU A 199 2.97 -3.31 9.06
CA LEU A 199 3.53 -3.04 10.38
C LEU A 199 4.42 -4.23 10.78
N HIS A 200 5.72 -4.00 10.86
CA HIS A 200 6.72 -5.03 11.13
C HIS A 200 7.31 -4.90 12.53
N SER A 201 7.56 -6.05 13.16
CA SER A 201 8.51 -6.14 14.27
C SER A 201 9.94 -6.19 13.71
N LYS A 202 10.80 -5.27 14.16
CA LYS A 202 12.25 -5.25 13.86
C LYS A 202 12.98 -6.44 14.47
N ASN A 203 12.41 -7.07 15.50
CA ASN A 203 12.96 -8.28 16.07
C ASN A 203 12.79 -9.47 15.10
N LYS A 204 13.87 -9.84 14.43
CA LYS A 204 13.93 -10.97 13.48
C LYS A 204 13.60 -12.34 14.10
N LYS A 205 13.63 -12.45 15.43
CA LYS A 205 13.25 -13.67 16.16
C LYS A 205 11.77 -13.70 16.54
N SER A 206 11.00 -12.66 16.22
CA SER A 206 9.56 -12.66 16.46
C SER A 206 8.90 -13.77 15.63
N PRO A 207 8.04 -14.62 16.24
CA PRO A 207 7.31 -15.66 15.50
C PRO A 207 6.32 -15.08 14.48
N THR A 208 5.93 -13.82 14.65
CA THR A 208 5.03 -13.06 13.79
C THR A 208 5.69 -11.72 13.47
N PRO A 209 6.57 -11.66 12.45
CA PRO A 209 7.30 -10.44 12.10
C PRO A 209 6.38 -9.39 11.46
N ILE A 210 5.23 -9.79 10.92
CA ILE A 210 4.21 -8.90 10.35
C ILE A 210 3.02 -8.91 11.30
N LEU A 211 2.71 -7.76 11.89
CA LEU A 211 1.57 -7.59 12.80
C LEU A 211 0.30 -7.28 12.00
N LEU A 212 0.47 -6.44 10.98
CA LEU A 212 -0.58 -6.06 10.04
C LEU A 212 0.00 -6.00 8.62
N SER A 213 -0.80 -6.44 7.66
CA SER A 213 -0.58 -6.19 6.24
C SER A 213 -1.86 -5.72 5.57
N LEU A 214 -1.86 -4.53 4.98
CA LEU A 214 -2.90 -4.08 4.06
C LEU A 214 -2.33 -4.11 2.65
N GLU A 215 -2.79 -5.05 1.85
CA GLU A 215 -2.37 -5.22 0.46
C GLU A 215 -3.50 -4.81 -0.48
N LEU A 216 -3.19 -3.99 -1.48
CA LEU A 216 -4.10 -3.46 -2.49
C LEU A 216 -3.57 -3.82 -3.88
N PHE A 217 -4.42 -4.50 -4.67
CA PHE A 217 -4.19 -4.84 -6.07
C PHE A 217 -5.05 -3.94 -6.95
N TRP A 218 -4.42 -2.96 -7.58
CA TRP A 218 -5.06 -1.95 -8.41
C TRP A 218 -5.36 -2.50 -9.81
N LYS A 219 -6.48 -2.07 -10.39
CA LYS A 219 -6.86 -2.38 -11.77
C LYS A 219 -6.46 -1.30 -12.76
#